data_AF-A0A7J3AAZ5-F1
#
_entry.id   AF-A0A7J3AAZ5-F1
#
_cell.length_a   1.000
_cell.length_b   1.000
_cell.length_c   1.000
_cell.angle_alpha   90.00
_cell.angle_beta   90.00
_cell.angle_gamma   90.00
#
_symmetry.space_group_name_H-M   'P 1'
#
loop_
_entity.id
_entity.type
_entity.pdbx_description
1 polymer ?
#
loop_
_entity_poly.entity_id
_entity_poly.type
_entity_poly.pdbx_seq_one_letter_code
_entity_poly.pdbx_strand_id
1 'polypeptide(L)'
;MVSRRSFVKGVLGLAAAGTFAAGYAPVIEQIVKPTYTPIKPDPSIDEGAKFVYSTCLGCNVRCGIRAKVVEKDGVSVVERIEGNPYHPYNRVVDPSSQYSRLDPLPYTTPVRESLNYVGTLCARGQDGIHYLYDPYRIKSPLKRAGP
;
A
#
# COMPACT_ATOMS: atom_id res chain seq x y z
N MET A 1 -25.49 42.65 -44.85
CA MET A 1 -26.72 42.71 -44.02
C MET A 1 -27.15 41.28 -43.72
N VAL A 2 -27.15 40.85 -42.45
CA VAL A 2 -27.64 39.51 -42.08
C VAL A 2 -29.16 39.49 -42.26
N SER A 3 -29.66 38.56 -43.07
CA SER A 3 -31.11 38.37 -43.23
C SER A 3 -31.73 37.91 -41.91
N ARG A 4 -32.91 38.44 -41.56
CA ARG A 4 -33.67 38.07 -40.36
C ARG A 4 -33.84 36.54 -40.24
N ARG A 5 -33.99 35.85 -41.37
CA ARG A 5 -34.10 34.38 -41.43
C ARG A 5 -32.81 33.68 -41.02
N SER A 6 -31.65 34.20 -41.43
CA SER A 6 -30.34 33.64 -41.06
C SER A 6 -30.04 33.87 -39.58
N PHE A 7 -30.45 35.02 -39.04
CA PHE A 7 -30.35 35.31 -37.61
C PHE A 7 -31.20 34.33 -36.77
N VAL A 8 -32.48 34.15 -37.11
CA VAL A 8 -33.38 33.21 -36.39
C VAL A 8 -32.88 31.77 -36.46
N LYS A 9 -32.37 31.32 -37.62
CA LYS A 9 -31.75 29.99 -37.75
C LYS A 9 -30.51 29.83 -36.87
N GLY A 10 -29.68 30.87 -36.76
CA GLY A 10 -28.50 30.86 -35.88
C GLY A 10 -28.89 30.77 -34.40
N VAL A 11 -29.88 31.55 -33.96
CA VAL A 11 -30.38 31.52 -32.58
C VAL A 11 -30.99 30.16 -32.23
N LEU A 12 -31.81 29.59 -33.12
CA LEU A 12 -32.39 28.26 -32.91
C LEU A 12 -31.34 27.15 -32.90
N GLY A 13 -30.33 27.24 -33.77
CA GLY A 13 -29.21 26.29 -33.79
C GLY A 13 -28.40 26.32 -32.50
N LEU A 14 -28.10 27.52 -31.98
CA LEU A 14 -27.39 27.68 -30.70
C LEU A 14 -28.23 27.19 -29.52
N ALA A 15 -29.54 27.47 -29.52
CA ALA A 15 -30.44 26.97 -28.48
C ALA A 15 -30.50 25.45 -28.47
N ALA A 16 -30.61 24.81 -29.64
CA ALA A 16 -30.62 23.35 -29.77
C ALA A 16 -29.28 22.71 -29.35
N ALA A 17 -28.15 23.33 -29.70
CA ALA A 17 -26.84 22.86 -29.26
C ALA A 17 -26.67 23.00 -27.74
N GLY A 18 -27.15 24.10 -27.16
CA GLY A 18 -27.11 24.35 -25.72
C GLY A 18 -27.96 23.35 -24.93
N THR A 19 -29.17 23.02 -25.40
CA THR A 19 -30.02 22.01 -24.74
C THR A 19 -29.45 20.60 -24.86
N PHE A 20 -28.85 20.26 -26.00
CA PHE A 20 -28.16 18.99 -26.18
C PHE A 20 -26.95 18.86 -25.24
N ALA A 21 -26.11 19.90 -25.16
CA ALA A 21 -24.97 19.92 -24.25
C ALA A 21 -25.40 19.83 -22.77
N ALA A 22 -26.45 20.55 -22.38
CA ALA A 22 -27.01 20.49 -21.03
C ALA A 22 -27.60 19.10 -20.70
N GLY A 23 -28.25 18.44 -21.65
CA GLY A 23 -28.79 17.09 -21.48
C GLY A 23 -27.71 16.02 -21.28
N TYR A 24 -26.54 16.20 -21.89
CA TYR A 24 -25.39 15.29 -21.75
C TYR A 24 -24.41 15.69 -20.63
N ALA A 25 -24.58 16.83 -19.98
CA ALA A 25 -23.76 17.27 -18.85
C ALA A 25 -23.56 16.20 -17.76
N PRO A 26 -24.58 15.47 -17.28
CA PRO A 26 -24.37 14.45 -16.24
C PRO A 26 -23.56 13.25 -16.73
N VAL A 27 -23.68 12.87 -18.01
CA VAL A 27 -22.89 11.78 -18.61
C VAL A 27 -21.42 12.20 -18.74
N ILE A 28 -21.18 13.44 -19.16
CA ILE A 28 -19.83 14.01 -19.25
C ILE A 28 -19.21 14.06 -17.85
N GLU A 29 -19.97 14.46 -16.83
CA GLU A 29 -19.48 14.49 -15.45
C GLU A 29 -19.08 13.09 -14.95
N GLN A 30 -19.83 12.05 -15.29
CA GLN A 30 -19.48 10.66 -14.95
C GLN A 30 -18.25 10.14 -15.70
N ILE A 31 -18.00 10.60 -16.93
CA ILE A 31 -16.79 10.25 -17.69
C ILE A 31 -15.56 10.97 -17.11
N VAL A 32 -15.72 12.24 -16.71
CA VAL A 32 -14.62 13.07 -16.20
C VAL A 32 -14.26 12.74 -14.75
N LYS A 33 -15.25 12.37 -13.92
CA LYS A 33 -15.03 11.98 -12.51
C LYS A 33 -15.15 10.46 -12.39
N PRO A 34 -14.04 9.71 -12.48
CA PRO A 34 -14.10 8.27 -12.25
C PRO A 34 -14.63 7.99 -10.84
N THR A 35 -15.59 7.06 -10.74
CA THR A 35 -16.16 6.59 -9.46
C THR A 35 -15.11 6.03 -8.50
N TYR A 36 -13.96 5.60 -9.02
CA TYR A 36 -12.88 5.01 -8.27
C TYR A 36 -11.57 5.77 -8.52
N THR A 37 -11.00 6.31 -7.46
CA THR A 37 -9.62 6.78 -7.45
C THR A 37 -8.71 5.57 -7.20
N PRO A 38 -7.85 5.18 -8.16
CA PRO A 38 -6.93 4.07 -7.93
C PRO A 38 -6.00 4.42 -6.77
N ILE A 39 -6.08 3.64 -5.70
CA ILE A 39 -5.14 3.70 -4.59
C ILE A 39 -3.82 3.14 -5.11
N LYS A 40 -2.81 3.99 -5.21
CA LYS A 40 -1.47 3.53 -5.60
C LYS A 40 -0.97 2.55 -4.52
N PRO A 41 -0.22 1.51 -4.89
CA PRO A 41 0.45 0.67 -3.91
C PRO A 41 1.30 1.55 -2.99
N ASP A 42 1.30 1.24 -1.69
CA ASP A 42 2.19 1.90 -0.75
C ASP A 42 3.64 1.75 -1.24
N PRO A 43 4.43 2.84 -1.28
CA PRO A 43 5.81 2.74 -1.70
C PRO A 43 6.55 1.78 -0.76
N SER A 44 7.34 0.88 -1.36
CA SER A 44 8.19 -0.04 -0.61
C SER A 44 9.35 0.70 0.07
N ILE A 45 9.73 1.87 -0.45
CA ILE A 45 10.81 2.72 0.05
C ILE A 45 10.24 4.14 0.19
N ASP A 46 10.04 4.58 1.43
CA ASP A 46 9.59 5.95 1.72
C ASP A 46 10.75 6.84 2.14
N GLU A 47 10.67 8.13 1.84
CA GLU A 47 11.58 9.13 2.37
C GLU A 47 11.44 9.20 3.90
N GLY A 48 12.53 8.89 4.61
CA GLY A 48 12.55 8.88 6.09
C GLY A 48 12.23 7.52 6.74
N ALA A 49 11.88 6.48 5.97
CA ALA A 49 11.70 5.14 6.53
C ALA A 49 13.03 4.47 6.87
N LYS A 50 13.11 3.89 8.07
CA LYS A 50 14.23 3.07 8.54
C LYS A 50 13.86 1.59 8.44
N PHE A 51 14.68 0.80 7.76
CA PHE A 51 14.50 -0.64 7.69
C PHE A 51 15.38 -1.34 8.73
N VAL A 52 14.74 -2.11 9.62
CA VAL A 52 15.41 -2.86 10.69
C VAL A 52 15.25 -4.35 10.44
N TYR A 53 16.36 -5.08 10.44
CA TYR A 53 16.35 -6.54 10.31
C TYR A 53 16.24 -7.18 11.69
N SER A 54 15.34 -8.14 11.82
CA SER A 54 15.07 -8.84 13.08
C SER A 54 14.64 -10.29 12.80
N THR A 55 14.14 -10.97 13.82
CA THR A 55 13.63 -12.35 13.75
C THR A 55 12.19 -12.41 14.25
N CYS A 56 11.31 -13.08 13.51
CA CYS A 56 9.91 -13.29 13.88
C CYS A 56 9.80 -14.32 15.00
N LEU A 57 9.07 -14.01 16.06
CA LEU A 57 8.80 -14.92 17.18
C LEU A 57 7.34 -15.41 17.23
N GLY A 58 6.60 -15.26 16.14
CA GLY A 58 5.19 -15.69 16.07
C GLY A 58 5.01 -17.21 16.05
N CYS A 59 6.05 -17.98 15.74
CA CYS A 59 6.07 -19.45 15.79
C CYS A 59 7.51 -19.97 16.01
N ASN A 60 7.68 -21.29 16.03
CA ASN A 60 8.98 -21.92 16.29
C ASN A 60 9.96 -21.88 15.10
N VAL A 61 9.52 -21.45 13.91
CA VAL A 61 10.38 -21.41 12.70
C VAL A 61 11.41 -20.28 12.77
N ARG A 62 11.11 -19.20 13.52
CA ARG A 62 12.02 -18.06 13.70
C ARG A 62 12.53 -17.47 12.39
N CYS A 63 11.62 -17.20 11.44
CA CYS A 63 11.99 -16.57 10.18
C CYS A 63 12.65 -15.21 10.42
N GLY A 64 13.69 -14.87 9.65
CA GLY A 64 14.18 -13.49 9.60
C GLY A 64 13.08 -12.55 9.11
N ILE A 65 13.05 -11.31 9.56
CA ILE A 65 12.08 -10.30 9.10
C ILE A 65 12.76 -8.97 8.88
N ARG A 66 12.13 -8.13 8.07
CA ARG A 66 12.50 -6.73 7.85
C ARG A 66 11.32 -5.86 8.26
N ALA A 67 11.52 -5.00 9.25
CA ALA A 67 10.52 -4.07 9.73
C ALA A 67 10.78 -2.68 9.14
N LYS A 68 9.76 -2.09 8.51
CA LYS A 68 9.72 -0.69 8.08
C LYS A 68 9.29 0.16 9.28
N VAL A 69 10.20 0.99 9.77
CA VAL A 69 9.98 1.89 10.90
C VAL A 69 9.90 3.32 10.37
N VAL A 70 8.85 4.02 10.73
CA VAL A 70 8.58 5.40 10.31
C VAL A 70 8.37 6.26 11.56
N GLU A 71 8.80 7.51 11.50
CA GLU A 71 8.52 8.48 12.55
C GLU A 71 7.12 9.07 12.33
N LYS A 72 6.22 8.90 13.30
CA LYS A 72 4.90 9.53 13.33
C LYS A 72 4.75 10.29 14.64
N ASP A 73 4.47 11.59 14.56
CA ASP A 73 4.30 12.48 15.71
C ASP A 73 5.46 12.43 16.74
N GLY A 74 6.70 12.26 16.24
CA GLY A 74 7.90 12.16 17.09
C GLY A 74 8.11 10.79 17.75
N VAL A 75 7.34 9.78 17.36
CA VAL A 75 7.46 8.40 17.85
C VAL A 75 7.80 7.46 16.70
N SER A 76 8.82 6.60 16.89
CA SER A 76 9.15 5.54 15.95
C SER A 76 8.09 4.43 15.98
N VAL A 77 7.39 4.25 14.87
CA VAL A 77 6.32 3.24 14.71
C VAL A 77 6.71 2.23 13.64
N VAL A 78 6.52 0.94 13.93
CA VAL A 78 6.63 -0.14 12.94
C VAL A 78 5.37 -0.10 12.07
N GLU A 79 5.50 0.38 10.85
CA GLU A 79 4.38 0.48 9.91
C GLU A 79 4.11 -0.84 9.19
N ARG A 80 5.17 -1.60 8.87
CA ARG A 80 5.06 -2.82 8.08
C ARG A 80 6.14 -3.83 8.45
N ILE A 81 5.79 -5.11 8.47
CA ILE A 81 6.72 -6.23 8.64
C ILE A 81 6.70 -7.06 7.36
N GLU A 82 7.87 -7.25 6.77
CA GLU A 82 8.08 -8.06 5.57
C GLU A 82 9.08 -9.17 5.83
N GLY A 83 9.15 -10.11 4.89
CA GLY A 83 10.20 -11.12 4.89
C GLY A 83 11.56 -10.46 4.64
N ASN A 84 12.56 -10.88 5.41
CA ASN A 84 13.94 -10.57 5.10
C ASN A 84 14.39 -11.36 3.84
N PRO A 85 14.78 -10.71 2.72
CA PRO A 85 15.20 -11.39 1.49
C PRO A 85 16.49 -12.21 1.62
N TYR A 86 17.33 -11.94 2.64
CA TYR A 86 18.51 -12.76 2.93
C TYR A 86 18.17 -14.10 3.59
N HIS A 87 16.96 -14.22 4.15
CA HIS A 87 16.60 -15.37 4.96
C HIS A 87 16.01 -16.51 4.11
N PRO A 88 16.48 -17.77 4.25
CA PRO A 88 16.07 -18.88 3.39
C PRO A 88 14.59 -19.28 3.52
N TYR A 89 13.91 -18.86 4.57
CA TYR A 89 12.46 -19.11 4.74
C TYR A 89 11.55 -18.07 4.08
N ASN A 90 12.07 -16.92 3.66
CA ASN A 90 11.27 -15.83 3.09
C ASN A 90 11.36 -15.74 1.58
N ARG A 91 11.54 -16.90 0.94
CA ARG A 91 11.74 -17.00 -0.51
C ARG A 91 10.54 -16.44 -1.25
N VAL A 92 10.81 -15.53 -2.18
CA VAL A 92 9.77 -15.02 -3.07
C VAL A 92 9.31 -16.13 -3.99
N VAL A 93 8.00 -16.19 -4.21
CA VAL A 93 7.38 -17.10 -5.16
C VAL A 93 7.18 -16.33 -6.46
N ASP A 94 7.54 -16.93 -7.58
CA ASP A 94 7.34 -16.32 -8.90
C ASP A 94 5.83 -16.05 -9.12
N PRO A 95 5.41 -14.82 -9.44
CA PRO A 95 4.00 -14.51 -9.69
C PRO A 95 3.38 -15.34 -10.82
N SER A 96 4.17 -15.81 -11.78
CA SER A 96 3.72 -16.67 -12.88
C SER A 96 3.59 -18.14 -12.49
N SER A 97 4.23 -18.56 -11.40
CA SER A 97 4.39 -19.96 -11.02
C SER A 97 4.56 -20.13 -9.51
N GLN A 98 3.52 -20.66 -8.84
CA GLN A 98 3.55 -20.86 -7.39
C GLN A 98 4.55 -21.93 -6.91
N TYR A 99 5.07 -22.77 -7.82
CA TYR A 99 6.06 -23.80 -7.49
C TYR A 99 7.51 -23.28 -7.58
N SER A 100 7.74 -22.22 -8.35
CA SER A 100 9.08 -21.64 -8.51
C SER A 100 9.37 -20.71 -7.33
N ARG A 101 10.41 -21.04 -6.57
CA ARG A 101 10.88 -20.25 -5.42
C ARG A 101 12.22 -19.63 -5.79
N LEU A 102 12.32 -18.32 -5.61
CA LEU A 102 13.57 -17.60 -5.80
C LEU A 102 14.53 -17.91 -4.64
N ASP A 103 15.81 -17.96 -4.96
CA ASP A 103 16.87 -18.14 -3.98
C ASP A 103 16.99 -16.92 -3.06
N PRO A 104 17.40 -17.13 -1.79
CA PRO A 104 17.66 -16.02 -0.89
C PRO A 104 18.81 -15.16 -1.40
N LEU A 105 18.73 -13.87 -1.12
CA LEU A 105 19.76 -12.91 -1.51
C LEU A 105 21.09 -13.25 -0.80
N PRO A 106 22.24 -13.21 -1.49
CA PRO A 106 23.54 -13.40 -0.85
C PRO A 106 23.78 -12.37 0.26
N TYR A 107 24.32 -12.78 1.40
CA TYR A 107 24.65 -11.86 2.50
C TYR A 107 25.71 -10.80 2.14
N THR A 108 26.45 -11.02 1.05
CA THR A 108 27.39 -10.04 0.49
C THR A 108 26.70 -8.88 -0.22
N THR A 109 25.42 -9.02 -0.60
CA THR A 109 24.66 -7.95 -1.23
C THR A 109 24.47 -6.79 -0.24
N PRO A 110 24.76 -5.54 -0.64
CA PRO A 110 24.57 -4.39 0.24
C PRO A 110 23.11 -4.24 0.70
N VAL A 111 22.92 -3.85 1.96
CA VAL A 111 21.58 -3.64 2.55
C VAL A 111 20.72 -2.68 1.74
N ARG A 112 21.31 -1.63 1.17
CA ARG A 112 20.59 -0.65 0.36
C ARG A 112 20.04 -1.25 -0.93
N GLU A 113 20.77 -2.19 -1.54
CA GLU A 113 20.34 -2.90 -2.75
C GLU A 113 19.21 -3.89 -2.42
N SER A 114 19.26 -4.54 -1.25
CA SER A 114 18.22 -5.49 -0.83
C SER A 114 16.83 -4.88 -0.63
N LEU A 115 16.71 -3.55 -0.55
CA LEU A 115 15.42 -2.85 -0.49
C LEU A 115 14.62 -2.99 -1.79
N ASN A 116 15.30 -3.22 -2.92
CA ASN A 116 14.65 -3.47 -4.21
C ASN A 116 14.10 -4.90 -4.33
N TYR A 117 14.44 -5.77 -3.37
CA TYR A 117 13.98 -7.15 -3.33
C TYR A 117 12.89 -7.30 -2.27
N VAL A 118 11.85 -8.03 -2.65
CA VAL A 118 10.76 -8.41 -1.76
C VAL A 118 11.18 -9.69 -1.02
N GLY A 119 10.72 -9.86 0.22
CA GLY A 119 10.75 -11.14 0.91
C GLY A 119 9.34 -11.54 1.31
N THR A 120 8.94 -12.78 1.03
CA THR A 120 7.62 -13.27 1.43
C THR A 120 7.59 -13.53 2.93
N LEU A 121 6.42 -13.36 3.52
CA LEU A 121 6.18 -13.68 4.92
C LEU A 121 4.77 -14.25 5.06
N CYS A 122 4.59 -15.23 5.93
CA CYS A 122 3.27 -15.79 6.18
C CYS A 122 2.37 -14.75 6.89
N ALA A 123 1.05 -14.96 6.82
CA ALA A 123 0.07 -14.06 7.44
C ALA A 123 0.34 -13.83 8.93
N ARG A 124 0.78 -14.87 9.65
CA ARG A 124 1.15 -14.76 11.08
C ARG A 124 2.34 -13.84 11.34
N GLY A 125 3.32 -13.83 10.44
CA GLY A 125 4.48 -12.96 10.56
C GLY A 125 4.16 -11.52 10.22
N GLN A 126 3.32 -11.32 9.19
CA GLN A 126 2.83 -9.99 8.79
C GLN A 126 1.94 -9.37 9.87
N ASP A 127 1.11 -10.18 10.53
CA ASP A 127 0.26 -9.78 11.66
C ASP A 127 1.05 -9.50 12.96
N GLY A 128 2.38 -9.62 12.94
CA GLY A 128 3.25 -9.30 14.08
C GLY A 128 3.03 -7.90 14.67
N ILE A 129 2.58 -6.96 13.84
CA ILE A 129 2.24 -5.58 14.21
C ILE A 129 1.08 -5.53 15.20
N HIS A 130 0.09 -6.41 15.05
CA HIS A 130 -1.07 -6.46 15.94
C HIS A 130 -0.64 -6.72 17.38
N TYR A 131 0.23 -7.70 17.61
CA TYR A 131 0.76 -7.97 18.96
C TYR A 131 1.54 -6.80 19.54
N LEU A 132 2.27 -6.04 18.70
CA LEU A 132 3.05 -4.90 19.15
C LEU A 132 2.14 -3.75 19.59
N TYR A 133 1.07 -3.46 18.85
CA TYR A 133 0.20 -2.30 19.10
C TYR A 133 -1.16 -2.65 19.71
N ASP A 134 -1.34 -3.87 20.21
CA ASP A 134 -2.56 -4.28 20.90
C ASP A 134 -2.85 -3.36 22.11
N PRO A 135 -4.03 -2.69 22.16
CA PRO A 135 -4.44 -1.86 23.29
C PRO A 135 -4.46 -2.60 24.63
N TYR A 136 -4.71 -3.91 24.59
CA TYR A 136 -4.82 -4.81 25.74
C TYR A 136 -3.50 -5.52 26.11
N ARG A 137 -2.37 -5.18 25.46
CA ARG A 137 -1.06 -5.76 25.83
C ARG A 137 -0.69 -5.46 27.28
N ILE A 138 0.07 -6.35 27.92
CA ILE A 138 0.58 -6.16 29.28
C ILE A 138 1.58 -4.99 29.28
N LYS A 139 1.26 -3.91 30.00
CA LYS A 139 2.07 -2.66 30.04
C LYS A 139 2.99 -2.56 31.25
N SER A 140 2.70 -3.32 32.30
CA SER A 140 3.39 -3.26 33.59
C SER A 140 3.54 -4.65 34.18
N PRO A 141 4.56 -4.89 35.03
CA PRO A 141 4.64 -6.11 35.81
C PRO A 141 3.38 -6.31 36.66
N LEU A 142 2.81 -7.52 36.62
CA LEU A 142 1.64 -7.87 37.41
C LEU A 142 2.07 -8.74 38.58
N LYS A 143 1.67 -8.36 39.80
CA LYS A 143 1.84 -9.17 41.01
C LYS A 143 0.51 -9.82 41.36
N ARG A 144 0.55 -11.10 41.73
CA ARG A 144 -0.60 -11.82 42.27
C ARG A 144 -1.17 -11.05 43.48
N ALA A 145 -2.49 -10.89 43.51
CA ALA A 145 -3.22 -10.42 44.69
C ALA A 145 -3.79 -11.62 45.46
N GLY A 146 -3.59 -11.65 46.78
CA GLY A 146 -4.04 -12.73 47.67
C GLY A 146 -2.98 -13.83 47.93
N PRO A 147 -3.19 -14.72 48.92
CA PRO A 147 -2.32 -15.86 49.23
C PRO A 147 -2.30 -16.88 48.09
#